data_AF-A0A8T0ER18-F1
#
_entry.id   AF-A0A8T0ER18-F1
#
_cell.length_a   1.000
_cell.length_b   1.000
_cell.length_c   1.000
_cell.angle_alpha   90.00
_cell.angle_beta   90.00
_cell.angle_gamma   90.00
#
_symmetry.space_group_name_H-M   'P 1'
#
loop_
_entity.id
_entity.type
_entity.pdbx_description
1 polymer ?
#
loop_
_entity_poly.entity_id
_entity_poly.type
_entity_poly.pdbx_seq_one_letter_code
_entity_poly.pdbx_strand_id
1 'polypeptide(L)'
;MNKPHMNFVPNYLLKKLFKFDDDEIDDARLNRNKTHYREVPGIKTRSLNELKSMLGKNTGFRPCIDDNFLLRFLTAAKYLPDETLKRLKTYYIGRNLHPQIFRNYLPSNTLSAQALDHIKALPYRAKNLSAVVVFHSPDSDLEELHNQVSIDYLPEEYGGKLSSSSLVDLNPIINEKESYFREQLQYGISNDELELD
;
A
#
# COMPACT_ATOMS: atom_id res chain seq x y z
N MET A 1 -19.80 -21.32 11.53
CA MET A 1 -19.20 -21.14 10.19
C MET A 1 -17.77 -20.65 10.39
N ASN A 2 -16.79 -21.44 9.97
CA ASN A 2 -15.37 -21.10 10.09
C ASN A 2 -15.08 -19.86 9.25
N LYS A 3 -14.57 -18.81 9.90
CA LYS A 3 -14.05 -17.61 9.23
C LYS A 3 -12.85 -18.05 8.37
N PRO A 4 -12.72 -17.60 7.11
CA PRO A 4 -11.47 -17.78 6.39
C PRO A 4 -10.38 -17.01 7.14
N HIS A 5 -9.44 -17.74 7.74
CA HIS A 5 -8.23 -17.15 8.27
C HIS A 5 -7.44 -16.61 7.07
N MET A 6 -7.41 -15.28 6.95
CA MET A 6 -6.56 -14.58 6.00
C MET A 6 -5.11 -14.79 6.46
N ASN A 7 -4.47 -15.82 5.92
CA ASN A 7 -3.04 -15.96 6.05
C ASN A 7 -2.42 -14.75 5.35
N PHE A 8 -1.57 -14.02 6.09
CA PHE A 8 -0.50 -13.25 5.46
C PHE A 8 0.06 -14.08 4.31
N VAL A 9 0.40 -13.45 3.19
CA VAL A 9 1.50 -13.96 2.39
C VAL A 9 2.72 -13.57 3.22
N PRO A 10 3.27 -14.44 4.08
CA PRO A 10 4.38 -14.04 4.91
C PRO A 10 5.56 -13.80 3.96
N ASN A 11 6.60 -13.08 4.36
CA ASN A 11 7.72 -12.75 3.46
C ASN A 11 8.26 -13.97 2.69
N TYR A 12 8.16 -15.19 3.25
CA TYR A 12 8.50 -16.43 2.56
C TYR A 12 7.57 -16.82 1.40
N LEU A 13 6.27 -16.49 1.44
CA LEU A 13 5.36 -16.70 0.30
C LEU A 13 5.55 -15.62 -0.76
N LEU A 14 5.91 -14.37 -0.40
CA LEU A 14 6.32 -13.35 -1.39
C LEU A 14 7.60 -13.77 -2.12
N LYS A 15 8.55 -14.39 -1.41
CA LYS A 15 9.73 -15.06 -2.01
C LYS A 15 9.35 -16.22 -2.94
N LYS A 16 8.23 -16.89 -2.71
CA LYS A 16 7.78 -18.04 -3.52
C LYS A 16 6.99 -17.62 -4.75
N LEU A 17 6.33 -16.47 -4.69
CA LEU A 17 5.50 -15.91 -5.76
C LEU A 17 6.32 -15.12 -6.80
N PHE A 18 7.52 -14.66 -6.47
CA PHE A 18 8.38 -13.89 -7.37
C PHE A 18 9.84 -14.30 -7.31
N LYS A 19 10.49 -14.22 -8.47
CA LYS A 19 11.94 -14.15 -8.59
C LYS A 19 12.35 -12.68 -8.45
N PHE A 20 12.22 -12.13 -7.25
CA PHE A 20 13.04 -10.95 -6.92
C PHE A 20 14.45 -11.46 -6.67
N ASP A 21 15.44 -10.71 -7.11
CA ASP A 21 16.81 -11.00 -6.72
C ASP A 21 16.87 -10.80 -5.21
N ASP A 22 17.46 -11.77 -4.49
CA ASP A 22 17.67 -11.66 -3.04
C ASP A 22 18.70 -10.56 -2.70
N ASP A 23 19.16 -9.83 -3.71
CA ASP A 23 20.05 -8.69 -3.61
C ASP A 23 19.31 -7.49 -2.99
N GLU A 24 19.73 -7.16 -1.76
CA GLU A 24 19.32 -5.96 -1.06
C GLU A 24 19.87 -4.72 -1.79
N ILE A 25 19.03 -3.71 -2.02
CA ILE A 25 19.53 -2.38 -2.38
C ILE A 25 20.23 -1.82 -1.14
N ASP A 26 21.55 -2.01 -1.07
CA ASP A 26 22.40 -1.35 -0.09
C ASP A 26 22.69 0.09 -0.53
N ASP A 27 21.62 0.88 -0.67
CA ASP A 27 21.71 2.31 -0.92
C ASP A 27 21.27 3.08 0.33
N ALA A 28 22.25 3.73 0.97
CA ALA A 28 22.01 4.60 2.11
C ALA A 28 20.99 5.70 1.78
N ARG A 29 20.87 6.11 0.51
CA ARG A 29 19.97 7.17 0.04
C ARG A 29 18.49 6.82 0.22
N LEU A 30 18.10 5.56 -0.01
CA LEU A 30 16.74 5.05 0.22
C LEU A 30 16.31 5.10 1.69
N ASN A 31 17.28 5.16 2.62
CA ASN A 31 17.03 5.12 4.06
C ASN A 31 17.03 6.51 4.71
N ARG A 32 17.29 7.60 3.97
CA ARG A 32 17.45 8.96 4.51
C ARG A 32 16.16 9.58 5.06
N ASN A 33 14.99 9.18 4.56
CA ASN A 33 13.70 9.71 4.99
C ASN A 33 13.06 8.97 6.18
N LYS A 34 13.82 8.16 6.92
CA LYS A 34 13.33 7.60 8.18
C LYS A 34 13.34 8.70 9.23
N THR A 35 12.28 9.50 9.33
CA THR A 35 11.97 10.15 10.60
C THR A 35 11.83 9.05 11.63
N HIS A 36 12.89 8.84 12.42
CA HIS A 36 12.92 7.92 13.55
C HIS A 36 11.92 8.43 14.59
N TYR A 37 10.64 8.11 14.42
CA TYR A 37 9.77 8.04 15.57
C TYR A 37 10.37 6.96 16.45
N ARG A 38 10.84 7.36 17.64
CA ARG A 38 11.27 6.41 18.66
C ARG A 38 10.06 5.52 18.94
N GLU A 39 10.05 4.32 18.39
CA GLU A 39 8.99 3.35 18.63
C GLU A 39 9.01 3.05 20.13
N VAL A 40 8.07 3.62 20.86
CA VAL A 40 7.85 3.24 22.25
C VAL A 40 7.34 1.81 22.22
N PRO A 41 7.98 0.87 22.96
CA PRO A 41 7.52 -0.52 22.99
C PRO A 41 6.01 -0.61 23.28
N GLY A 42 5.28 -1.31 22.42
CA GLY A 42 3.84 -1.52 22.58
C GLY A 42 2.93 -0.42 22.01
N ILE A 43 3.46 0.66 21.41
CA ILE A 43 2.63 1.72 20.79
C ILE A 43 1.66 1.15 19.75
N LYS A 44 2.14 0.23 18.90
CA LYS A 44 1.34 -0.41 17.86
C LYS A 44 0.09 -1.09 18.42
N THR A 45 0.26 -1.93 19.43
CA THR A 45 -0.83 -2.68 20.07
C THR A 45 -1.80 -1.74 20.80
N ARG A 46 -1.27 -0.74 21.51
CA ARG A 46 -2.09 0.25 22.23
C ARG A 46 -2.96 1.04 21.25
N SER A 47 -2.36 1.65 20.24
CA SER A 47 -3.07 2.50 19.28
C SER A 47 -4.07 1.70 18.44
N LEU A 48 -3.77 0.45 18.11
CA LEU A 48 -4.70 -0.44 17.41
C LEU A 48 -5.94 -0.76 18.26
N ASN A 49 -5.75 -1.09 19.54
CA ASN A 49 -6.85 -1.38 20.45
C ASN A 49 -7.71 -0.13 20.71
N GLU A 50 -7.07 1.03 20.88
CA GLU A 50 -7.75 2.30 21.05
C GLU A 50 -8.59 2.67 19.82
N LEU A 51 -8.01 2.58 18.62
CA LEU A 51 -8.74 2.81 17.37
C LEU A 51 -9.94 1.88 17.23
N LYS A 52 -9.78 0.58 17.50
CA LYS A 52 -10.90 -0.38 17.45
C LYS A 52 -12.02 -0.05 18.44
N SER A 53 -11.69 0.45 19.63
CA SER A 53 -12.67 0.92 20.62
C SER A 53 -13.46 2.14 20.11
N MET A 54 -12.81 3.04 19.37
CA MET A 54 -13.47 4.19 18.74
C MET A 54 -14.41 3.77 17.61
N LEU A 55 -14.03 2.75 16.82
CA LEU A 55 -14.81 2.27 15.67
C LEU A 55 -16.12 1.53 16.06
N GLY A 56 -16.20 0.97 17.26
CA GLY A 56 -17.37 0.20 17.73
C GLY A 56 -18.63 1.02 18.02
N LYS A 57 -18.62 2.34 17.78
CA LYS A 57 -19.68 3.27 18.25
C LYS A 57 -20.60 3.84 17.15
N ASN A 58 -20.30 3.63 15.87
CA ASN A 58 -21.01 4.32 14.77
C ASN A 58 -21.89 3.38 13.94
N THR A 59 -23.07 3.86 13.53
CA THR A 59 -24.08 3.08 12.81
C THR A 59 -23.97 3.22 11.27
N GLY A 60 -23.44 4.33 10.75
CA GLY A 60 -23.28 4.59 9.31
C GLY A 60 -21.86 4.34 8.78
N PHE A 61 -20.87 4.23 9.66
CA PHE A 61 -19.49 3.92 9.31
C PHE A 61 -19.13 2.45 9.55
N ARG A 62 -18.87 1.71 8.47
CA ARG A 62 -18.50 0.28 8.51
C ARG A 62 -17.13 0.04 7.86
N PRO A 63 -16.03 0.42 8.52
CA PRO A 63 -14.69 0.19 8.00
C PRO A 63 -14.25 -1.28 8.15
N CYS A 64 -13.21 -1.65 7.42
CA CYS A 64 -12.49 -2.90 7.69
C CYS A 64 -11.77 -2.80 9.04
N ILE A 65 -11.99 -3.78 9.92
CA ILE A 65 -11.41 -3.85 11.27
C ILE A 65 -10.23 -4.84 11.38
N ASP A 66 -9.76 -5.35 10.22
CA ASP A 66 -8.55 -6.18 10.15
C ASP A 66 -7.33 -5.40 10.65
N ASP A 67 -6.50 -6.05 11.46
CA ASP A 67 -5.34 -5.42 12.09
C ASP A 67 -4.40 -4.84 11.04
N ASN A 68 -4.13 -5.57 9.96
CA ASN A 68 -3.18 -5.13 8.94
C ASN A 68 -3.73 -3.96 8.16
N PHE A 69 -5.03 -3.97 7.85
CA PHE A 69 -5.69 -2.84 7.21
C PHE A 69 -5.59 -1.58 8.08
N LEU A 70 -5.97 -1.66 9.36
CA LEU A 70 -5.92 -0.51 10.28
C LEU A 70 -4.49 -0.02 10.52
N LEU A 71 -3.53 -0.94 10.58
CA LEU A 71 -2.12 -0.62 10.76
C LEU A 71 -1.56 0.23 9.63
N ARG A 72 -2.05 0.09 8.38
CA ARG A 72 -1.62 0.97 7.27
C ARG A 72 -1.93 2.44 7.56
N PHE A 73 -3.11 2.72 8.10
CA PHE A 73 -3.52 4.09 8.45
C PHE A 73 -2.82 4.58 9.71
N LEU A 74 -2.68 3.71 10.73
CA LEU A 74 -1.93 4.02 11.95
C LEU A 74 -0.47 4.37 11.64
N THR A 75 0.22 3.59 10.81
CA THR A 75 1.61 3.85 10.44
C THR A 75 1.73 5.21 9.75
N ALA A 76 0.84 5.52 8.80
CA ALA A 76 0.83 6.84 8.17
C ALA A 76 0.57 7.96 9.19
N ALA A 77 -0.31 7.72 10.17
CA ALA A 77 -0.72 8.67 11.21
C ALA A 77 0.20 8.65 12.44
N LYS A 78 1.37 8.04 12.35
CA LYS A 78 2.36 7.97 13.44
C LYS A 78 1.75 7.39 14.73
N TYR A 79 0.85 6.42 14.56
CA TYR A 79 0.11 5.72 15.60
C TYR A 79 -0.79 6.60 16.48
N LEU A 80 -1.25 7.75 15.98
CA LEU A 80 -2.25 8.61 16.63
C LEU A 80 -3.68 8.16 16.24
N PRO A 81 -4.50 7.60 17.16
CA PRO A 81 -5.81 7.04 16.83
C PRO A 81 -6.81 8.05 16.25
N ASP A 82 -6.86 9.28 16.77
CA ASP A 82 -7.76 10.33 16.25
C ASP A 82 -7.44 10.72 14.81
N GLU A 83 -6.16 10.98 14.51
CA GLU A 83 -5.69 11.29 13.15
C GLU A 83 -5.90 10.10 12.20
N THR A 84 -5.77 8.89 12.73
CA THR A 84 -6.07 7.67 11.98
C THR A 84 -7.54 7.59 11.62
N LEU A 85 -8.44 7.88 12.56
CA LEU A 85 -9.88 7.85 12.34
C LEU A 85 -10.30 8.87 11.27
N LYS A 86 -9.78 10.10 11.33
CA LYS A 86 -10.01 11.13 10.30
C LYS A 86 -9.60 10.62 8.92
N ARG A 87 -8.37 10.10 8.78
CA ARG A 87 -7.86 9.56 7.51
C ARG A 87 -8.66 8.37 6.99
N LEU A 88 -9.08 7.49 7.89
CA LEU A 88 -9.88 6.33 7.54
C LEU A 88 -11.25 6.77 6.99
N LYS A 89 -11.92 7.73 7.64
CA LYS A 89 -13.14 8.34 7.11
C LYS A 89 -12.89 8.96 5.73
N THR A 90 -11.88 9.82 5.59
CA THR A 90 -11.54 10.46 4.31
C THR A 90 -11.32 9.45 3.18
N TYR A 91 -10.66 8.32 3.46
CA TYR A 91 -10.48 7.24 2.49
C TYR A 91 -11.82 6.67 1.99
N TYR A 92 -12.77 6.38 2.88
CA TYR A 92 -14.07 5.86 2.47
C TYR A 92 -14.95 6.93 1.81
N ILE A 93 -14.85 8.20 2.22
CA ILE A 93 -15.51 9.32 1.55
C ILE A 93 -15.02 9.44 0.10
N GLY A 94 -13.69 9.40 -0.11
CA GLY A 94 -13.10 9.45 -1.45
C GLY A 94 -13.59 8.32 -2.36
N ARG A 95 -13.84 7.14 -1.81
CA ARG A 95 -14.45 6.03 -2.56
C ARG A 95 -15.88 6.35 -3.03
N ASN A 96 -16.69 6.99 -2.18
CA ASN A 96 -18.05 7.40 -2.53
C ASN A 96 -18.08 8.56 -3.54
N LEU A 97 -17.11 9.49 -3.46
CA LEU A 97 -17.00 10.62 -4.39
C LEU A 97 -16.56 10.21 -5.80
N HIS A 98 -15.90 9.06 -5.94
CA HIS A 98 -15.40 8.56 -7.23
C HIS A 98 -15.92 7.15 -7.55
N PRO A 99 -17.26 6.96 -7.66
CA PRO A 99 -17.86 5.65 -7.89
C PRO A 99 -17.46 5.02 -9.22
N GLN A 100 -17.12 5.84 -10.23
CA GLN A 100 -16.59 5.39 -11.52
C GLN A 100 -15.26 4.63 -11.40
N ILE A 101 -14.51 4.87 -10.32
CA ILE A 101 -13.27 4.17 -10.01
C ILE A 101 -13.53 3.03 -9.02
N PHE A 102 -14.25 3.33 -7.93
CA PHE A 102 -14.28 2.47 -6.75
C PHE A 102 -15.45 1.48 -6.66
N ARG A 103 -16.54 1.66 -7.41
CA ARG A 103 -17.74 0.81 -7.29
C ARG A 103 -17.46 -0.66 -7.60
N ASN A 104 -16.62 -0.92 -8.59
CA ASN A 104 -16.26 -2.26 -9.07
C ASN A 104 -14.73 -2.44 -9.16
N TYR A 105 -14.00 -1.87 -8.19
CA TYR A 105 -12.53 -1.89 -8.14
C TYR A 105 -11.98 -3.28 -7.81
N LEU A 106 -12.02 -4.16 -8.81
CA LEU A 106 -11.52 -5.52 -8.78
C LEU A 106 -10.39 -5.67 -9.79
N PRO A 107 -9.35 -6.47 -9.50
CA PRO A 107 -8.31 -6.81 -10.47
C PRO A 107 -8.86 -7.21 -11.84
N SER A 108 -9.89 -8.06 -11.86
CA SER A 108 -10.60 -8.47 -13.09
C SER A 108 -11.21 -7.32 -13.91
N ASN A 109 -11.50 -6.18 -13.27
CA ASN A 109 -12.05 -4.99 -13.91
C ASN A 109 -11.01 -3.91 -14.20
N THR A 110 -9.75 -4.10 -13.81
CA THR A 110 -8.66 -3.14 -14.07
C THR A 110 -7.78 -3.56 -15.26
N LEU A 111 -8.18 -4.55 -16.06
CA LEU A 111 -7.39 -5.07 -17.18
C LEU A 111 -6.91 -3.98 -18.17
N SER A 112 -7.73 -2.96 -18.44
CA SER A 112 -7.33 -1.83 -19.28
C SER A 112 -6.19 -1.00 -18.67
N ALA A 113 -6.22 -0.79 -17.35
CA ALA A 113 -5.15 -0.13 -16.62
C ALA A 113 -3.90 -1.02 -16.49
N GLN A 114 -4.08 -2.34 -16.32
CA GLN A 114 -2.99 -3.31 -16.29
C GLN A 114 -2.27 -3.37 -17.65
N ALA A 115 -3.02 -3.30 -18.75
CA ALA A 115 -2.47 -3.31 -20.11
C ALA A 115 -1.61 -2.09 -20.46
N LEU A 116 -1.70 -1.01 -19.66
CA LEU A 116 -0.79 0.14 -19.80
C LEU A 116 0.62 -0.17 -19.29
N ASP A 117 0.80 -1.24 -18.51
CA ASP A 117 2.09 -1.73 -18.01
C ASP A 117 2.95 -0.65 -17.30
N HIS A 118 2.26 0.32 -16.70
CA HIS A 118 2.82 1.57 -16.17
C HIS A 118 3.29 1.47 -14.71
N ILE A 119 3.08 0.33 -14.04
CA ILE A 119 3.49 0.10 -12.65
C ILE A 119 4.28 -1.20 -12.59
N LYS A 120 5.60 -1.08 -12.40
CA LYS A 120 6.50 -2.22 -12.19
C LYS A 120 7.35 -2.00 -10.95
N ALA A 121 7.74 -3.09 -10.31
CA ALA A 121 8.70 -3.03 -9.21
C ALA A 121 10.13 -3.27 -9.71
N LEU A 122 11.10 -2.68 -9.02
CA LEU A 122 12.49 -3.08 -9.17
C LEU A 122 12.66 -4.55 -8.74
N PRO A 123 13.59 -5.31 -9.35
CA PRO A 123 13.87 -6.69 -8.96
C PRO A 123 14.50 -6.80 -7.56
N TYR A 124 14.92 -5.68 -6.99
CA TYR A 124 15.59 -5.62 -5.70
C TYR A 124 14.64 -5.35 -4.52
N ARG A 125 15.21 -5.43 -3.31
CA ARG A 125 14.51 -5.19 -2.05
C ARG A 125 15.18 -4.11 -1.22
N ALA A 126 14.38 -3.32 -0.51
CA ALA A 126 14.89 -2.51 0.58
C ALA A 126 15.39 -3.41 1.73
N LYS A 127 16.22 -2.89 2.64
CA LYS A 127 16.78 -3.62 3.80
C LYS A 127 15.73 -4.37 4.64
N ASN A 128 14.51 -3.84 4.69
CA ASN A 128 13.39 -4.44 5.42
C ASN A 128 12.55 -5.40 4.56
N LEU A 129 13.07 -5.84 3.41
CA LEU A 129 12.42 -6.71 2.43
C LEU A 129 11.18 -6.14 1.76
N SER A 130 10.99 -4.82 1.80
CA SER A 130 9.92 -4.16 1.02
C SER A 130 10.29 -4.10 -0.46
N ALA A 131 9.29 -4.26 -1.33
CA ALA A 131 9.45 -3.99 -2.76
C ALA A 131 9.71 -2.49 -2.97
N VAL A 132 10.57 -2.17 -3.95
CA VAL A 132 10.86 -0.78 -4.34
C VAL A 132 10.16 -0.52 -5.66
N VAL A 133 9.31 0.50 -5.68
CA VAL A 133 8.60 0.96 -6.87
C VAL A 133 9.06 2.40 -7.13
N VAL A 134 9.51 2.67 -8.35
CA VAL A 134 9.93 4.00 -8.77
C VAL A 134 8.80 4.58 -9.61
N PHE A 135 8.30 5.74 -9.19
CA PHE A 135 7.37 6.53 -9.98
C PHE A 135 8.08 7.82 -10.36
N HIS A 136 8.10 8.14 -11.63
CA HIS A 136 8.62 9.40 -12.14
C HIS A 136 7.65 9.92 -13.20
N SER A 137 7.21 11.16 -13.01
CA SER A 137 6.40 11.85 -14.02
C SER A 137 7.33 12.33 -15.13
N PRO A 138 6.91 12.31 -16.41
CA PRO A 138 7.72 12.81 -17.52
C PRO A 138 8.22 14.26 -17.33
N ASP A 139 7.50 15.05 -16.55
CA ASP A 139 7.83 16.46 -16.25
C ASP A 139 8.75 16.64 -15.02
N SER A 140 9.15 15.55 -14.35
CA SER A 140 10.01 15.61 -13.16
C SER A 140 11.49 15.63 -13.53
N ASP A 141 12.31 16.26 -12.69
CA ASP A 141 13.76 16.31 -12.88
C ASP A 141 14.40 14.96 -12.52
N LEU A 142 15.09 14.34 -13.48
CA LEU A 142 15.82 13.09 -13.27
C LEU A 142 17.03 13.27 -12.34
N GLU A 143 17.60 14.48 -12.24
CA GLU A 143 18.73 14.75 -11.34
C GLU A 143 18.34 14.56 -9.86
N GLU A 144 17.11 14.92 -9.49
CA GLU A 144 16.61 14.68 -8.13
C GLU A 144 16.46 13.18 -7.86
N LEU A 145 16.01 12.41 -8.85
CA LEU A 145 15.85 10.96 -8.73
C LEU A 145 17.21 10.26 -8.54
N HIS A 146 18.24 10.65 -9.30
CA HIS A 146 19.60 10.10 -9.18
C HIS A 146 20.25 10.44 -7.83
N ASN A 147 19.82 11.52 -7.19
CA ASN A 147 20.21 11.86 -5.83
C ASN A 147 19.54 10.99 -4.76
N GLN A 148 18.37 10.40 -5.06
CA GLN A 148 17.61 9.57 -4.12
C GLN A 148 17.88 8.07 -4.27
N VAL A 149 18.21 7.61 -5.47
CA VAL A 149 18.51 6.20 -5.78
C VAL A 149 19.67 6.11 -6.77
N SER A 150 20.65 5.23 -6.52
CA SER A 150 21.75 5.01 -7.47
C SER A 150 21.23 4.59 -8.84
N ILE A 151 21.82 5.18 -9.90
CA ILE A 151 21.54 4.85 -11.30
C ILE A 151 21.77 3.37 -11.64
N ASP A 152 22.60 2.67 -10.87
CA ASP A 152 22.86 1.24 -11.05
C ASP A 152 21.60 0.38 -10.77
N TYR A 153 20.67 0.89 -9.96
CA TYR A 153 19.40 0.21 -9.63
C TYR A 153 18.21 0.74 -10.41
N LEU A 154 18.38 1.82 -11.18
CA LEU A 154 17.30 2.45 -11.91
C LEU A 154 17.14 1.86 -13.32
N PRO A 155 15.89 1.71 -13.78
CA PRO A 155 15.56 1.41 -15.17
C PRO A 155 16.21 2.37 -16.18
N GLU A 156 16.48 1.87 -17.38
CA GLU A 156 16.96 2.68 -18.52
C GLU A 156 16.04 3.88 -18.82
N GLU A 157 14.72 3.71 -18.68
CA GLU A 157 13.71 4.77 -18.84
C GLU A 157 13.88 5.95 -17.88
N TYR A 158 14.57 5.75 -16.75
CA TYR A 158 14.90 6.81 -15.78
C TYR A 158 16.38 7.20 -15.81
N GLY A 159 17.09 6.89 -16.91
CA GLY A 159 18.52 7.18 -17.08
C GLY A 159 19.45 6.27 -16.27
N GLY A 160 18.97 5.11 -15.84
CA GLY A 160 19.77 4.10 -15.14
C GLY A 160 20.35 3.02 -16.06
N LYS A 161 20.86 1.95 -15.45
CA LYS A 161 21.50 0.82 -16.14
C LYS A 161 20.68 -0.47 -16.12
N LEU A 162 19.55 -0.49 -15.42
CA LEU A 162 18.72 -1.67 -15.30
C LEU A 162 17.84 -1.81 -16.55
N SER A 163 17.99 -2.93 -17.27
CA SER A 163 17.10 -3.23 -18.39
C SER A 163 15.64 -3.29 -17.93
N SER A 164 14.72 -2.70 -18.69
CA SER A 164 13.28 -2.78 -18.42
C SER A 164 12.76 -4.22 -18.40
N SER A 165 13.45 -5.17 -19.04
CA SER A 165 13.10 -6.61 -18.99
C SER A 165 13.34 -7.25 -17.62
N SER A 166 14.17 -6.64 -16.78
CA SER A 166 14.47 -7.12 -15.43
C SER A 166 13.45 -6.64 -14.40
N LEU A 167 12.50 -5.79 -14.80
CA LEU A 167 11.46 -5.29 -13.91
C LEU A 167 10.40 -6.35 -13.63
N VAL A 168 9.87 -6.29 -12.42
CA VAL A 168 8.90 -7.25 -11.95
C VAL A 168 7.48 -6.74 -12.19
N ASP A 169 6.75 -7.48 -13.03
CA ASP A 169 5.32 -7.28 -13.25
C ASP A 169 4.52 -7.66 -12.00
N LEU A 170 3.73 -6.71 -11.50
CA LEU A 170 2.92 -6.87 -10.30
C LEU A 170 1.50 -7.40 -10.61
N ASN A 171 1.07 -7.36 -11.87
CA ASN A 171 -0.29 -7.74 -12.27
C ASN A 171 -0.68 -9.17 -11.86
N PRO A 172 0.19 -10.20 -11.99
CA PRO A 172 -0.12 -11.55 -11.52
C PRO A 172 -0.50 -11.60 -10.02
N ILE A 173 0.20 -10.86 -9.16
CA ILE A 173 -0.12 -10.76 -7.72
C ILE A 173 -1.49 -10.16 -7.53
N ILE A 174 -1.70 -9.02 -8.18
CA ILE A 174 -2.90 -8.22 -8.02
C ILE A 174 -4.10 -9.08 -8.42
N ASN A 175 -3.98 -9.84 -9.51
CA ASN A 175 -5.00 -10.75 -10.00
C ASN A 175 -5.28 -11.91 -9.04
N GLU A 176 -4.28 -12.48 -8.36
CA GLU A 176 -4.51 -13.49 -7.31
C GLU A 176 -5.25 -12.93 -6.07
N LYS A 177 -5.29 -11.60 -5.89
CA LYS A 177 -5.96 -10.95 -4.76
C LYS A 177 -7.42 -10.57 -5.02
N GLU A 178 -8.02 -11.02 -6.11
CA GLU A 178 -9.42 -10.77 -6.46
C GLU A 178 -10.40 -10.91 -5.27
N SER A 179 -10.30 -12.01 -4.50
CA SER A 179 -11.17 -12.25 -3.33
C SER A 179 -10.97 -11.22 -2.21
N TYR A 180 -9.74 -10.77 -2.00
CA TYR A 180 -9.44 -9.71 -1.03
C TYR A 180 -10.09 -8.39 -1.47
N PHE A 181 -9.94 -7.99 -2.73
CA PHE A 181 -10.57 -6.77 -3.24
C PHE A 181 -12.09 -6.84 -3.16
N ARG A 182 -12.67 -8.00 -3.47
CA ARG A 182 -14.12 -8.23 -3.34
C ARG A 182 -14.62 -8.06 -1.91
N GLU A 183 -13.89 -8.60 -0.94
CA GLU A 183 -14.20 -8.39 0.48
C GLU A 183 -14.13 -6.89 0.84
N GLN A 184 -13.18 -6.14 0.31
CA GLN A 184 -13.03 -4.70 0.61
C GLN A 184 -14.20 -3.84 0.11
N LEU A 185 -14.95 -4.29 -0.90
CA LEU A 185 -16.11 -3.58 -1.43
C LEU A 185 -17.28 -3.52 -0.43
N GLN A 186 -17.33 -4.42 0.56
CA GLN A 186 -18.40 -4.42 1.57
C GLN A 186 -18.25 -3.32 2.63
N TYR A 187 -17.04 -2.76 2.78
CA TYR A 187 -16.74 -1.73 3.76
C TYR A 187 -16.94 -0.34 3.16
N GLY A 188 -17.45 0.59 3.96
CA GLY A 188 -17.84 1.91 3.48
C GLY A 188 -18.33 2.84 4.58
N ILE A 189 -18.76 4.02 4.15
CA ILE A 189 -19.48 5.00 4.94
C ILE A 189 -20.79 5.33 4.23
N SER A 190 -21.90 5.43 4.98
CA SER A 190 -23.20 5.80 4.42
C SER A 190 -23.23 7.27 4.01
N ASN A 191 -24.05 7.60 3.01
CA ASN A 191 -24.22 8.99 2.57
C ASN A 191 -24.77 9.88 3.68
N ASP A 192 -25.60 9.33 4.57
CA ASP A 192 -26.18 10.06 5.70
C ASP A 192 -25.13 10.53 6.74
N GLU A 193 -23.94 9.92 6.77
CA GLU A 193 -22.82 10.38 7.61
C GLU A 193 -21.92 11.40 6.90
N LEU A 194 -22.11 11.65 5.60
CA LEU A 194 -21.32 12.63 4.83
C LEU A 194 -21.77 14.08 5.10
N GLU A 195 -22.96 14.28 5.66
CA GLU A 195 -23.56 15.60 5.93
C GLU A 195 -23.33 16.10 7.37
N LEU A 196 -22.58 15.38 8.19
CA LEU A 196 -22.44 15.65 9.63
C LEU A 196 -21.15 16.40 10.05
N ASP A 197 -20.31 16.80 9.11
CA ASP A 197 -19.09 17.60 9.37
C ASP A 197 -19.16 19.00 8.73
#